data_AF-A0A962X2A8-F1
#
_entry.id   AF-A0A962X2A8-F1
#
_cell.length_a   1.000
_cell.length_b   1.000
_cell.length_c   1.000
_cell.angle_alpha   90.00
_cell.angle_beta   90.00
_cell.angle_gamma   90.00
#
_symmetry.space_group_name_H-M   'P 1'
#
loop_
_entity.id
_entity.type
_entity.pdbx_description
1 polymer ?
#
loop_
_entity_poly.entity_id
_entity_poly.type
_entity_poly.pdbx_seq_one_letter_code
_entity_poly.pdbx_strand_id
1 'polypeptide(L)'
;MAKAELRESMNALDRLANPTKHGRAVEIEEIWEILKGNGVVPNATDRENTAKYVAGKLEISDLFALISSEHPDLQPTEKSLALFDKK
;
A
#
# COMPACT_ATOMS: atom_id res chain seq x y z
N MET A 1 -22.18 -13.34 -15.96
CA MET A 1 -21.00 -12.59 -16.43
C MET A 1 -21.18 -11.08 -16.24
N ALA A 2 -22.34 -10.49 -16.58
CA ALA A 2 -22.62 -9.05 -16.44
C ALA A 2 -22.34 -8.38 -15.08
N LYS A 3 -22.42 -9.12 -13.95
CA LYS A 3 -22.22 -8.55 -12.61
C LYS A 3 -20.75 -8.24 -12.29
N ALA A 4 -19.81 -8.98 -12.90
CA ALA A 4 -18.38 -8.75 -12.74
C ALA A 4 -17.93 -7.52 -13.54
N GLU A 5 -18.41 -7.40 -14.79
CA GLU A 5 -18.12 -6.27 -15.68
C GLU A 5 -18.68 -4.94 -15.16
N LEU A 6 -19.86 -4.98 -14.53
CA LEU A 6 -20.43 -3.79 -13.88
C LEU A 6 -19.59 -3.33 -12.68
N ARG A 7 -19.03 -4.28 -11.92
CA ARG A 7 -18.17 -4.00 -10.77
C ARG A 7 -16.81 -3.45 -11.20
N GLU A 8 -16.21 -4.01 -12.25
CA GLU A 8 -14.97 -3.48 -12.82
C GLU A 8 -15.16 -2.06 -13.37
N SER A 9 -16.29 -1.80 -14.02
CA SER A 9 -16.63 -0.47 -14.56
C SER A 9 -16.84 0.57 -13.44
N MET A 10 -17.52 0.21 -12.35
CA MET A 10 -17.65 1.08 -11.16
C MET A 10 -16.31 1.35 -10.48
N ASN A 11 -15.44 0.33 -10.38
CA ASN A 11 -14.09 0.50 -9.83
C ASN A 11 -13.22 1.41 -10.73
N ALA A 12 -13.36 1.30 -12.06
CA ALA A 12 -12.64 2.17 -13.00
C ALA A 12 -13.10 3.64 -12.91
N LEU A 13 -14.39 3.88 -12.68
CA LEU A 13 -14.90 5.23 -12.45
C LEU A 13 -14.42 5.81 -11.11
N ASP A 14 -14.36 5.02 -10.04
CA ASP A 14 -13.81 5.46 -8.75
C ASP A 14 -12.30 5.74 -8.83
N ARG A 15 -11.55 4.96 -9.63
CA ARG A 15 -10.13 5.24 -9.98
C ARG A 15 -9.94 6.60 -10.62
N LEU A 16 -10.79 6.92 -11.58
CA LEU A 16 -10.74 8.19 -12.29
C LEU A 16 -11.18 9.36 -11.41
N ALA A 17 -12.16 9.15 -10.53
CA ALA A 17 -12.68 10.18 -9.63
C ALA A 17 -11.77 10.46 -8.42
N ASN A 18 -11.03 9.45 -7.94
CA ASN A 18 -10.15 9.54 -6.78
C ASN A 18 -8.75 8.95 -7.05
N PRO A 19 -7.97 9.53 -7.98
CA PRO A 19 -6.66 8.99 -8.38
C PRO A 19 -5.70 8.90 -7.19
N THR A 20 -5.75 9.83 -6.25
CA THR A 20 -4.96 9.82 -5.02
C THR A 20 -5.34 8.69 -4.06
N LYS A 21 -6.63 8.32 -3.94
CA LYS A 21 -7.03 7.17 -3.10
C LYS A 21 -6.57 5.85 -3.71
N HIS A 22 -6.61 5.75 -5.03
CA HIS A 22 -6.15 4.55 -5.74
C HIS A 22 -4.64 4.42 -5.75
N GLY A 23 -3.89 5.53 -5.88
CA GLY A 23 -2.43 5.53 -5.66
C GLY A 23 -2.08 4.99 -4.28
N ARG A 24 -2.71 5.56 -3.24
CA ARG A 24 -2.50 5.11 -1.84
C ARG A 24 -2.84 3.65 -1.60
N ALA A 25 -3.89 3.13 -2.23
CA ALA A 25 -4.25 1.72 -2.07
C ALA A 25 -3.17 0.79 -2.64
N VAL A 26 -2.60 1.12 -3.80
CA VAL A 26 -1.49 0.38 -4.41
C VAL A 26 -0.25 0.45 -3.51
N GLU A 27 0.11 1.65 -3.06
CA GLU A 27 1.27 1.87 -2.17
C GLU A 27 1.15 1.09 -0.85
N ILE A 28 -0.07 0.95 -0.31
CA ILE A 28 -0.34 0.14 0.89
C ILE A 28 -0.23 -1.36 0.59
N GLU A 29 -0.77 -1.84 -0.53
CA GLU A 29 -0.63 -3.24 -0.92
C GLU A 29 0.84 -3.64 -1.05
N GLU A 30 1.67 -2.76 -1.60
CA GLU A 30 3.11 -2.97 -1.74
C GLU A 30 3.80 -3.12 -0.37
N ILE A 31 3.48 -2.25 0.58
CA ILE A 31 3.99 -2.34 1.96
C ILE A 31 3.58 -3.67 2.61
N TRP A 32 2.33 -4.11 2.41
CA TRP A 32 1.87 -5.40 2.91
C TRP A 32 2.56 -6.58 2.24
N GLU A 33 2.88 -6.49 0.95
CA GLU A 33 3.67 -7.52 0.26
C GLU A 33 5.09 -7.61 0.82
N ILE A 34 5.73 -6.48 1.18
CA ILE A 34 7.05 -6.46 1.82
C ILE A 34 6.99 -7.15 3.19
N LEU A 35 6.03 -6.77 4.03
CA LEU A 35 5.83 -7.37 5.36
C LEU A 35 5.59 -8.88 5.24
N LYS A 36 4.69 -9.28 4.33
CA LYS A 36 4.40 -10.70 4.07
C LYS A 36 5.62 -11.45 3.55
N GLY A 37 6.40 -10.86 2.64
CA GLY A 37 7.63 -11.45 2.10
C GLY A 37 8.70 -11.71 3.16
N ASN A 38 8.72 -10.88 4.20
CA ASN A 38 9.59 -11.02 5.37
C ASN A 38 8.96 -11.89 6.48
N GLY A 39 7.78 -12.47 6.27
CA GLY A 39 7.06 -13.27 7.28
C GLY A 39 6.51 -12.44 8.44
N VAL A 40 6.43 -11.12 8.28
CA VAL A 40 5.95 -10.18 9.30
C VAL A 40 4.45 -10.02 9.19
N VAL A 41 3.76 -10.13 10.34
CA VAL A 41 2.34 -9.83 10.45
C VAL A 41 2.16 -8.39 10.95
N PRO A 42 1.35 -7.58 10.27
CA PRO A 42 1.07 -6.21 10.67
C PRO A 42 0.50 -6.11 12.09
N ASN A 43 1.19 -5.36 12.94
CA ASN A 43 0.73 -5.08 14.30
C ASN A 43 -0.31 -3.94 14.30
N ALA A 44 -0.79 -3.55 15.48
CA ALA A 44 -1.77 -2.47 15.60
C ALA A 44 -1.21 -1.11 15.16
N THR A 45 0.05 -0.83 15.46
CA THR A 45 0.78 0.40 15.09
C THR A 45 0.86 0.56 13.57
N ASP A 46 1.23 -0.51 12.86
CA ASP A 46 1.31 -0.52 11.39
C ASP A 46 -0.04 -0.16 10.76
N ARG A 47 -1.13 -0.72 11.30
CA ARG A 47 -2.50 -0.45 10.82
C ARG A 47 -2.94 0.97 11.12
N GLU A 48 -2.57 1.52 12.28
CA GLU A 48 -2.89 2.91 12.64
C GLU A 48 -2.16 3.89 11.72
N ASN A 49 -0.87 3.65 11.46
CA ASN A 49 -0.08 4.48 10.55
C ASN A 49 -0.59 4.38 9.11
N THR A 50 -0.98 3.18 8.67
CA THR A 50 -1.65 2.97 7.37
C THR A 50 -2.96 3.78 7.29
N ALA A 51 -3.77 3.78 8.35
CA ALA A 51 -5.01 4.55 8.37
C ALA A 51 -4.76 6.07 8.29
N LYS A 52 -3.72 6.59 8.96
CA LYS A 52 -3.29 7.99 8.85
C LYS A 52 -2.85 8.34 7.43
N TYR A 53 -2.14 7.45 6.75
CA TYR A 53 -1.74 7.61 5.35
C TYR A 53 -2.95 7.62 4.40
N VAL A 54 -3.89 6.67 4.55
CA VAL A 54 -5.17 6.67 3.79
C VAL A 54 -5.91 7.99 3.98
N ALA A 55 -5.96 8.50 5.22
CA ALA A 55 -6.58 9.78 5.55
C ALA A 55 -5.81 11.01 5.05
N GLY A 56 -4.62 10.84 4.46
CA GLY A 56 -3.77 11.92 3.96
C GLY A 56 -3.09 12.73 5.05
N LYS A 57 -2.88 12.13 6.22
CA LYS A 57 -2.17 12.74 7.36
C LYS A 57 -0.70 12.32 7.43
N LEU A 58 -0.26 11.44 6.54
CA LEU A 58 1.10 10.95 6.39
C LEU A 58 1.40 10.86 4.90
N GLU A 59 2.67 11.06 4.54
CA GLU A 59 3.20 10.72 3.23
C GLU A 59 3.68 9.26 3.21
N ILE A 60 3.85 8.69 2.02
CA ILE A 60 4.26 7.29 1.87
C ILE A 60 5.66 7.05 2.44
N SER A 61 6.57 8.02 2.31
CA SER A 61 7.91 7.97 2.89
C SER A 61 7.88 7.87 4.42
N ASP A 62 6.96 8.60 5.06
CA ASP A 62 6.80 8.59 6.51
C ASP A 62 6.20 7.26 6.98
N LEU A 63 5.20 6.76 6.25
CA LEU A 63 4.62 5.44 6.53
C LEU A 63 5.69 4.34 6.44
N PHE A 64 6.49 4.35 5.38
CA PHE A 64 7.55 3.37 5.20
C PHE A 64 8.62 3.46 6.29
N ALA A 65 9.02 4.67 6.68
CA ALA A 65 9.98 4.89 7.76
C ALA A 65 9.46 4.38 9.12
N LEU A 66 8.18 4.64 9.43
CA LEU A 66 7.54 4.16 10.66
C LEU A 66 7.48 2.62 10.69
N ILE A 67 7.07 1.98 9.60
CA ILE A 67 7.01 0.52 9.49
C ILE A 67 8.41 -0.09 9.57
N SER A 68 9.41 0.52 8.92
CA SER A 68 10.80 0.06 8.99
C SER A 68 11.41 0.23 10.39
N SER A 69 10.96 1.24 11.16
CA SER A 69 11.39 1.43 12.55
C SER A 69 10.78 0.38 13.48
N GLU A 70 9.54 -0.04 13.24
CA GLU A 70 8.87 -1.11 14.00
C GLU A 70 9.43 -2.50 13.64
N HIS A 71 9.86 -2.67 12.39
CA HIS A 71 10.39 -3.92 11.85
C HIS A 71 11.77 -3.69 11.22
N PRO A 72 12.84 -3.53 12.03
CA PRO A 72 14.17 -3.18 11.55
C PRO A 72 14.82 -4.26 10.66
N ASP A 73 14.34 -5.50 10.75
CA ASP A 73 14.80 -6.63 9.95
C ASP A 73 14.10 -6.73 8.57
N LEU A 74 13.22 -5.78 8.23
CA LEU A 74 12.57 -5.73 6.92
C LEU A 74 13.61 -5.59 5.81
N GLN A 75 13.69 -6.61 4.96
CA GLN A 75 14.47 -6.55 3.75
C GLN A 75 13.59 -6.14 2.55
N PRO A 76 14.12 -5.32 1.64
CA PRO A 76 13.49 -5.11 0.34
C PRO A 76 13.30 -6.48 -0.34
N THR A 77 12.07 -6.74 -0.78
CA THR A 77 11.77 -7.90 -1.62
C THR A 77 12.11 -7.61 -3.08
N GLU A 78 12.37 -8.64 -3.89
CA GLU A 78 12.56 -8.49 -5.34
C GLU A 78 11.40 -7.72 -6.01
N LYS A 79 10.17 -7.93 -5.53
CA LYS A 79 8.99 -7.20 -5.97
C LYS A 79 9.05 -5.71 -5.64
N SER A 80 9.40 -5.36 -4.40
CA SER A 80 9.53 -3.95 -3.99
C SER A 80 10.68 -3.25 -4.71
N LEU A 81 11.79 -3.94 -4.98
CA LEU A 81 12.92 -3.39 -5.72
C LEU A 81 12.54 -3.05 -7.17
N ALA A 82 11.78 -3.93 -7.83
CA ALA A 82 11.29 -3.72 -9.20
C ALA A 82 10.35 -2.51 -9.36
N LEU A 83 9.83 -1.97 -8.26
CA LEU A 83 8.95 -0.81 -8.23
C LEU A 83 9.71 0.51 -8.09
N PHE A 84 10.81 0.54 -7.32
CA PHE A 84 11.68 1.71 -7.20
C PHE A 84 12.59 1.93 -8.43
N ASP A 85 12.79 0.89 -9.25
CA ASP A 85 13.57 0.94 -10.50
C ASP A 85 12.80 1.50 -11.70
N LYS A 86 11.48 1.71 -11.60
CA LYS A 86 10.66 2.26 -12.70
C LYS A 86 10.65 3.80 -12.79
N LYS A 87 11.73 4.46 -12.36
CA LYS A 87 11.90 5.92 -12.51
C LYS A 87 12.65 6.30 -13.78
#